data_AF-A0A6P5R7M2-F1
#
_entry.id   AF-A0A6P5R7M2-F1
#
_cell.length_a   1.000
_cell.length_b   1.000
_cell.length_c   1.000
_cell.angle_alpha   90.00
_cell.angle_beta   90.00
_cell.angle_gamma   90.00
#
_symmetry.space_group_name_H-M   'P 1'
#
loop_
_entity.id
_entity.type
_entity.pdbx_description
1 polymer ?
#
loop_
_entity_poly.entity_id
_entity_poly.type
_entity_poly.pdbx_seq_one_letter_code
_entity_poly.pdbx_strand_id
1 'polypeptide(L)'
;MDPKETTDPSLPPGPLTHLSLPDSSEVRLQSDGPSLLGSWTRSPPEHAIILREGVRTCLQQRCEQTVWILHAKVAQKSYGNEKRFFCPPPCVYLAGPGWRVKPMQDQALQSAETGPTVCGYMGLDGASGSAPETQKLNFEEQPDSREFGCAKTLYISDADKRKHFRLVLRLVLRGGRELGTFHSRLIKVISKPSQKKQSLKNTDLCISSGSKVSLFNRLRSQTVSTRYLSVEDGAFVASARQWAAFTLHLADGHCSQGDFPPREGYIRYGSLVQLVCTVTGITLPPMIIRKVAKQCALLDVDEPISQLHKCAFQFPGDTPGGAGTYLCLATEKVVRFQASLCPKEANRALLNDSSCWTIIGTESVEFSFSTSLACTREPVTPVPLISTLELSGGGDVATLELHGENFHAGLKVWFGDVEAETMYRSPRSLVCVVPDVAAFGSDWRWLRTPITVPVSLLRADALFYPSPFSFTYTPEYSARPRLPNAQEPAPDADTLLESIHHEFTRTNFHLFCPT
;
A
#
# COMPACT_ATOMS: atom_id res chain seq x y z
N MET A 1 60.45 38.68 27.59
CA MET A 1 61.73 38.45 26.91
C MET A 1 61.43 37.58 25.71
N ASP A 2 61.35 38.24 24.56
CA ASP A 2 61.39 37.68 23.21
C ASP A 2 62.77 37.04 22.91
N PRO A 3 63.01 36.29 21.79
CA PRO A 3 62.33 36.50 20.50
C PRO A 3 62.04 35.26 19.60
N LYS A 4 61.07 35.45 18.66
CA LYS A 4 61.09 35.27 17.18
C LYS A 4 61.59 33.93 16.55
N GLU A 5 61.17 33.44 15.37
CA GLU A 5 60.50 34.00 14.17
C GLU A 5 60.04 32.85 13.22
N THR A 6 58.87 33.03 12.58
CA THR A 6 58.47 32.77 11.17
C THR A 6 58.61 31.42 10.39
N THR A 7 57.53 31.21 9.61
CA THR A 7 57.39 30.69 8.20
C THR A 7 57.16 29.20 7.88
N ASP A 8 55.95 28.92 7.35
CA ASP A 8 55.51 27.83 6.43
C ASP A 8 56.31 27.85 5.09
N PRO A 9 56.29 26.87 4.13
CA PRO A 9 55.24 25.87 3.80
C PRO A 9 55.72 24.48 3.21
N SER A 10 54.78 23.67 2.69
CA SER A 10 54.87 22.71 1.54
C SER A 10 54.80 21.16 1.76
N LEU A 11 53.82 20.54 1.09
CA LEU A 11 53.49 19.10 0.90
C LEU A 11 54.32 18.46 -0.26
N PRO A 12 54.10 17.19 -0.69
CA PRO A 12 54.26 15.83 -0.09
C PRO A 12 55.25 14.96 -0.95
N PRO A 13 55.53 13.63 -0.76
CA PRO A 13 54.63 12.54 -1.21
C PRO A 13 54.75 11.16 -0.49
N GLY A 14 53.70 10.32 -0.65
CA GLY A 14 53.79 8.86 -0.95
C GLY A 14 54.26 7.86 0.12
N PRO A 15 53.44 6.85 0.50
CA PRO A 15 53.88 5.70 1.27
C PRO A 15 54.17 4.51 0.35
N LEU A 16 55.29 3.82 0.51
CA LEU A 16 55.36 2.36 0.31
C LEU A 16 56.54 1.76 1.08
N THR A 17 56.18 0.69 1.79
CA THR A 17 56.94 -0.54 2.04
C THR A 17 57.96 -0.67 3.19
N HIS A 18 57.72 -1.78 3.91
CA HIS A 18 58.61 -2.63 4.69
C HIS A 18 59.13 -2.13 6.03
N LEU A 19 58.64 -2.76 7.12
CA LEU A 19 59.49 -3.29 8.19
C LEU A 19 58.84 -4.53 8.83
N SER A 20 59.61 -5.62 8.87
CA SER A 20 59.31 -6.92 9.49
C SER A 20 59.87 -7.02 10.92
N LEU A 21 59.29 -7.96 11.68
CA LEU A 21 59.55 -8.46 13.06
C LEU A 21 61.03 -8.56 13.52
N PRO A 22 61.27 -8.60 14.85
CA PRO A 22 61.46 -9.87 15.61
C PRO A 22 60.87 -9.78 17.07
N ASP A 23 60.73 -10.78 17.95
CA ASP A 23 61.30 -12.12 18.06
C ASP A 23 60.54 -12.99 19.11
N SER A 24 60.61 -14.31 18.91
CA SER A 24 60.65 -15.46 19.84
C SER A 24 59.98 -15.46 21.24
N SER A 25 59.09 -16.45 21.53
CA SER A 25 59.45 -17.74 22.19
C SER A 25 58.23 -18.61 22.57
N GLU A 26 58.19 -19.80 21.94
CA GLU A 26 57.64 -21.14 22.25
C GLU A 26 56.50 -21.36 23.29
N VAL A 27 55.48 -22.13 22.89
CA VAL A 27 55.27 -23.55 23.28
C VAL A 27 54.07 -24.13 22.48
N ARG A 28 54.29 -25.26 21.78
CA ARG A 28 53.29 -26.03 21.00
C ARG A 28 52.59 -27.07 21.88
N LEU A 29 51.27 -27.19 21.75
CA LEU A 29 50.53 -28.47 21.78
C LEU A 29 49.34 -28.37 20.81
N GLN A 30 49.16 -29.43 20.02
CA GLN A 30 48.47 -29.49 18.73
C GLN A 30 46.94 -29.34 18.81
N SER A 31 46.37 -28.49 17.94
CA SER A 31 44.99 -28.61 17.45
C SER A 31 45.01 -28.64 15.92
N ASP A 32 44.65 -29.75 15.31
CA ASP A 32 44.37 -29.81 13.87
C ASP A 32 42.97 -29.26 13.60
N GLY A 33 42.91 -28.07 13.03
CA GLY A 33 41.72 -27.53 12.39
C GLY A 33 42.01 -27.27 10.91
N PRO A 34 41.08 -27.53 9.97
CA PRO A 34 41.23 -27.04 8.61
C PRO A 34 40.77 -25.58 8.51
N SER A 35 41.74 -24.78 8.08
CA SER A 35 41.69 -23.46 7.43
C SER A 35 40.36 -23.03 6.80
N LEU A 36 40.00 -21.78 7.10
CA LEU A 36 39.04 -20.92 6.41
C LEU A 36 39.49 -20.63 4.96
N LEU A 37 38.73 -21.14 4.00
CA LEU A 37 38.63 -20.60 2.65
C LEU A 37 37.13 -20.35 2.40
N GLY A 38 36.78 -19.13 2.00
CA GLY A 38 35.40 -18.67 1.81
C GLY A 38 34.63 -19.58 0.86
N SER A 39 33.78 -20.43 1.44
CA SER A 39 32.83 -21.25 0.72
C SER A 39 31.58 -20.43 0.46
N TRP A 40 31.38 -20.09 -0.82
CA TRP A 40 30.09 -19.69 -1.35
C TRP A 40 29.11 -20.83 -1.10
N THR A 41 28.27 -20.71 -0.07
CA THR A 41 27.24 -21.70 0.22
C THR A 41 26.11 -21.56 -0.79
N ARG A 42 26.29 -22.18 -1.96
CA ARG A 42 25.18 -22.60 -2.83
C ARG A 42 24.29 -23.52 -1.98
N SER A 43 23.01 -23.21 -1.87
CA SER A 43 22.04 -24.06 -1.19
C SER A 43 22.10 -25.49 -1.77
N PRO A 44 21.92 -26.54 -0.95
CA PRO A 44 21.89 -27.91 -1.45
C PRO A 44 20.87 -28.04 -2.60
N PRO A 45 21.18 -28.78 -3.68
CA PRO A 45 20.33 -28.85 -4.86
C PRO A 45 18.88 -29.29 -4.53
N GLU A 46 18.72 -30.14 -3.53
CA GLU A 46 17.41 -30.58 -3.04
C GLU A 46 16.58 -29.44 -2.41
N HIS A 47 17.22 -28.56 -1.64
CA HIS A 47 16.55 -27.42 -1.00
C HIS A 47 16.10 -26.38 -2.04
N ALA A 48 16.89 -26.16 -3.09
CA ALA A 48 16.53 -25.27 -4.19
C ALA A 48 15.34 -25.80 -5.00
N ILE A 49 15.24 -27.12 -5.20
CA ILE A 49 14.11 -27.76 -5.90
C ILE A 49 12.82 -27.63 -5.09
N ILE A 50 12.86 -27.93 -3.78
CA ILE A 50 11.71 -27.79 -2.88
C ILE A 50 11.22 -26.34 -2.85
N LEU A 51 12.14 -25.38 -2.75
CA LEU A 51 11.80 -23.96 -2.72
C LEU A 51 11.16 -23.51 -4.03
N ARG A 52 11.71 -23.95 -5.18
CA ARG A 52 11.17 -23.68 -6.51
C ARG A 52 9.76 -24.24 -6.70
N GLU A 53 9.54 -25.51 -6.33
CA GLU A 53 8.21 -26.13 -6.39
C GLU A 53 7.23 -25.44 -5.44
N GLY A 54 7.71 -25.05 -4.26
CA GLY A 54 6.97 -24.26 -3.30
C GLY A 54 6.52 -22.91 -3.85
N VAL A 55 7.44 -22.13 -4.45
CA VAL A 55 7.14 -20.84 -5.08
C VAL A 55 6.14 -21.03 -6.23
N ARG A 56 6.34 -22.03 -7.08
CA ARG A 56 5.40 -22.37 -8.16
C ARG A 56 4.00 -22.66 -7.62
N THR A 57 3.90 -23.41 -6.53
CA THR A 57 2.62 -23.71 -5.87
C THR A 57 1.98 -22.43 -5.32
N CYS A 58 2.75 -21.53 -4.71
CA CYS A 58 2.24 -20.24 -4.21
C CYS A 58 1.66 -19.39 -5.34
N LEU A 59 2.35 -19.33 -6.47
CA LEU A 59 1.93 -18.59 -7.66
C LEU A 59 0.65 -19.18 -8.27
N GLN A 60 0.50 -20.51 -8.27
CA GLN A 60 -0.65 -21.21 -8.84
C GLN A 60 -1.88 -21.20 -7.91
N GLN A 61 -1.69 -21.50 -6.63
CA GLN A 61 -2.77 -21.64 -5.65
C GLN A 61 -3.19 -20.31 -5.00
N ARG A 62 -2.44 -19.22 -5.25
CA ARG A 62 -2.69 -17.89 -4.67
C ARG A 62 -2.91 -17.94 -3.17
N CYS A 63 -2.06 -18.66 -2.44
CA CYS A 63 -2.11 -18.82 -0.98
C CYS A 63 -1.77 -17.54 -0.19
N GLU A 64 -2.04 -16.38 -0.77
CA GLU A 64 -1.74 -15.07 -0.23
C GLU A 64 -2.58 -14.78 1.01
N GLN A 65 -1.93 -14.13 1.96
CA GLN A 65 -2.49 -13.56 3.17
C GLN A 65 -2.32 -12.05 3.09
N THR A 66 -3.45 -11.36 3.01
CA THR A 66 -3.49 -9.91 2.92
C THR A 66 -4.01 -9.32 4.23
N VAL A 67 -3.32 -8.32 4.77
CA VAL A 67 -3.75 -7.48 5.89
C VAL A 67 -4.02 -6.09 5.35
N TRP A 68 -5.28 -5.64 5.41
CA TRP A 68 -5.69 -4.33 4.92
C TRP A 68 -6.14 -3.44 6.07
N ILE A 69 -5.45 -2.33 6.30
CA ILE A 69 -5.80 -1.34 7.32
C ILE A 69 -6.44 -0.13 6.64
N LEU A 70 -7.68 0.16 7.00
CA LEU A 70 -8.47 1.29 6.48
C LEU A 70 -8.73 2.30 7.61
N HIS A 71 -8.42 3.58 7.38
CA HIS A 71 -8.55 4.62 8.41
C HIS A 71 -8.82 6.02 7.84
N ALA A 72 -9.16 6.96 8.71
CA ALA A 72 -9.27 8.37 8.36
C ALA A 72 -7.88 9.04 8.22
N LYS A 73 -7.77 10.04 7.34
CA LYS A 73 -6.56 10.87 7.16
C LYS A 73 -6.27 11.78 8.35
N VAL A 74 -7.30 12.14 9.11
CA VAL A 74 -7.19 13.05 10.25
C VAL A 74 -7.88 12.48 11.48
N ALA A 75 -7.40 12.86 12.65
CA ALA A 75 -8.01 12.53 13.93
C ALA A 75 -8.16 13.77 14.80
N GLN A 76 -9.33 13.92 15.42
CA GLN A 76 -9.59 15.00 16.36
C GLN A 76 -9.05 14.65 17.75
N LYS A 77 -8.28 15.57 18.32
CA LYS A 77 -7.72 15.45 19.67
C LYS A 77 -8.81 15.50 20.75
N SER A 78 -8.65 14.63 21.74
CA SER A 78 -9.41 14.55 22.99
C SER A 78 -8.80 15.51 24.02
N TYR A 79 -9.62 16.23 24.79
CA TYR A 79 -9.13 17.24 25.74
C TYR A 79 -9.55 16.89 27.17
N GLY A 80 -8.59 16.91 28.09
CA GLY A 80 -8.83 16.55 29.49
C GLY A 80 -9.38 15.12 29.59
N ASN A 81 -10.56 14.96 30.19
CA ASN A 81 -11.19 13.65 30.38
C ASN A 81 -12.17 13.27 29.24
N GLU A 82 -12.43 14.16 28.28
CA GLU A 82 -13.33 13.88 27.15
C GLU A 82 -12.66 12.92 26.16
N LYS A 83 -13.29 11.79 25.84
CA LYS A 83 -12.80 10.85 24.81
C LYS A 83 -13.51 11.08 23.48
N ARG A 84 -12.77 11.58 22.49
CA ARG A 84 -13.21 11.73 21.10
C ARG A 84 -12.67 10.56 20.28
N PHE A 85 -13.47 9.52 20.18
CA PHE A 85 -13.10 8.35 19.37
C PHE A 85 -12.96 8.70 17.89
N PHE A 86 -12.04 8.01 17.21
CA PHE A 86 -11.83 8.17 15.78
C PHE A 86 -13.09 7.80 15.00
N CYS A 87 -13.42 8.63 13.99
CA CYS A 87 -14.64 8.48 13.21
C CYS A 87 -14.37 8.84 11.74
N PRO A 88 -14.51 7.89 10.79
CA PRO A 88 -14.88 6.50 11.02
C PRO A 88 -13.84 5.71 11.83
N PRO A 89 -14.25 4.63 12.53
CA PRO A 89 -13.33 3.81 13.31
C PRO A 89 -12.36 3.10 12.34
N PRO A 90 -11.07 3.00 12.68
CA PRO A 90 -10.14 2.21 11.88
C PRO A 90 -10.61 0.76 11.76
N CYS A 91 -10.52 0.21 10.55
CA CYS A 91 -10.95 -1.12 10.21
C CYS A 91 -9.79 -1.94 9.69
N VAL A 92 -9.85 -3.25 9.92
CA VAL A 92 -8.89 -4.23 9.44
C VAL A 92 -9.65 -5.31 8.70
N TYR A 93 -9.19 -5.63 7.49
CA TYR A 93 -9.66 -6.79 6.74
C TYR A 93 -8.50 -7.79 6.60
N LEU A 94 -8.77 -9.04 6.92
CA LEU A 94 -7.90 -10.17 6.61
C LEU A 94 -8.51 -10.90 5.41
N ALA A 95 -7.78 -10.93 4.30
CA ALA A 95 -8.27 -11.44 3.02
C ALA A 95 -7.25 -12.38 2.37
N GLY A 96 -7.74 -13.25 1.48
CA GLY A 96 -6.93 -14.24 0.78
C GLY A 96 -7.09 -15.65 1.36
N PRO A 97 -6.97 -16.69 0.52
CA PRO A 97 -7.22 -18.07 0.94
C PRO A 97 -6.16 -18.56 1.94
N GLY A 98 -4.97 -17.95 1.97
CA GLY A 98 -3.89 -18.31 2.88
C GLY A 98 -4.26 -18.22 4.36
N TRP A 99 -5.26 -17.40 4.75
CA TRP A 99 -5.75 -17.34 6.13
C TRP A 99 -6.51 -18.60 6.57
N ARG A 100 -7.02 -19.39 5.61
CA ARG A 100 -7.75 -20.65 5.84
C ARG A 100 -6.88 -21.89 5.68
N VAL A 101 -5.72 -21.75 5.03
CA VAL A 101 -4.80 -22.88 4.83
C VAL A 101 -4.15 -23.19 6.16
N LYS A 102 -4.43 -24.38 6.70
CA LYS A 102 -3.72 -24.89 7.87
C LYS A 102 -2.25 -25.17 7.48
N PRO A 103 -1.25 -24.74 8.27
CA PRO A 103 0.14 -25.10 8.01
C PRO A 103 0.25 -26.63 7.90
N MET A 104 0.97 -27.11 6.88
CA MET A 104 1.08 -28.56 6.57
C MET A 104 1.61 -29.40 7.75
N GLN A 105 2.28 -28.77 8.72
CA GLN A 105 2.88 -29.42 9.89
C GLN A 105 1.97 -29.45 11.15
N ASP A 106 0.90 -28.63 11.20
CA ASP A 106 -0.04 -28.60 12.33
C ASP A 106 -1.11 -29.71 12.27
N GLN A 107 -1.15 -30.49 11.19
CA GLN A 107 -2.07 -31.63 11.06
C GLN A 107 -1.73 -32.79 12.01
N ALA A 108 -0.53 -32.82 12.60
CA ALA A 108 -0.10 -33.92 13.47
C ALA A 108 -0.42 -33.72 14.97
N LEU A 109 -0.83 -32.53 15.43
CA LEU A 109 -0.81 -32.22 16.87
C LEU A 109 -2.02 -31.50 17.49
N GLN A 110 -3.12 -31.21 16.79
CA GLN A 110 -4.26 -30.55 17.46
C GLN A 110 -5.64 -31.12 17.10
N SER A 111 -6.36 -31.48 18.16
CA SER A 111 -7.78 -31.75 18.28
C SER A 111 -8.65 -30.57 17.83
N ALA A 112 -9.88 -30.87 17.42
CA ALA A 112 -10.88 -29.92 16.93
C ALA A 112 -11.28 -28.86 17.99
N GLU A 113 -10.55 -27.75 18.06
CA GLU A 113 -10.96 -26.54 18.80
C GLU A 113 -11.40 -25.43 17.83
N THR A 114 -12.67 -25.07 17.94
CA THR A 114 -13.38 -24.02 17.18
C THR A 114 -13.07 -22.65 17.79
N GLY A 115 -12.28 -21.83 17.08
CA GLY A 115 -11.97 -20.45 17.48
C GLY A 115 -11.23 -19.69 16.37
N PRO A 116 -11.14 -18.34 16.43
CA PRO A 116 -10.42 -17.57 15.42
C PRO A 116 -8.92 -17.91 15.44
N THR A 117 -8.33 -18.07 14.25
CA THR A 117 -6.91 -18.45 14.09
C THR A 117 -5.97 -17.31 14.51
N VAL A 118 -6.46 -16.06 14.49
CA VAL A 118 -5.68 -14.83 14.70
C VAL A 118 -6.45 -13.85 15.58
N CYS A 119 -5.74 -13.20 16.51
CA CYS A 119 -6.24 -12.06 17.29
C CYS A 119 -5.47 -10.79 16.92
N GLY A 120 -6.16 -9.65 16.86
CA GLY A 120 -5.55 -8.36 16.58
C GLY A 120 -5.51 -7.46 17.81
N TYR A 121 -4.47 -6.64 17.94
CA TYR A 121 -4.36 -5.57 18.93
C TYR A 121 -3.97 -4.29 18.22
N MET A 122 -4.84 -3.27 18.26
CA MET A 122 -4.61 -2.00 17.59
C MET A 122 -4.38 -0.87 18.60
N GLY A 123 -3.35 -0.06 18.36
CA GLY A 123 -3.03 1.12 19.18
C GLY A 123 -2.40 2.23 18.35
N LEU A 124 -1.87 3.25 19.03
CA LEU A 124 -1.11 4.34 18.43
C LEU A 124 0.39 4.02 18.52
N ASP A 125 1.17 4.43 17.52
CA ASP A 125 2.63 4.37 17.61
C ASP A 125 3.14 5.21 18.80
N GLY A 126 4.23 4.80 19.45
CA GLY A 126 4.84 5.56 20.55
C GLY A 126 4.12 5.52 21.91
N ALA A 127 3.00 4.79 22.04
CA ALA A 127 2.45 4.44 23.36
C ALA A 127 3.46 3.57 24.11
N SER A 128 4.22 4.17 25.02
CA SER A 128 5.30 3.52 25.76
C SER A 128 4.76 2.38 26.64
N GLY A 129 4.90 1.14 26.16
CA GLY A 129 5.12 -0.05 26.99
C GLY A 129 4.00 -0.52 27.90
N SER A 130 2.75 -0.05 27.79
CA SER A 130 1.65 -0.61 28.59
C SER A 130 0.53 -1.17 27.71
N ALA A 131 0.13 -2.42 28.00
CA ALA A 131 -1.00 -3.11 27.36
C ALA A 131 -2.37 -2.39 27.41
N PRO A 132 -2.73 -1.52 28.38
CA PRO A 132 -4.09 -0.96 28.48
C PRO A 132 -4.46 0.11 27.44
N GLU A 133 -3.53 0.54 26.57
CA GLU A 133 -3.84 1.52 25.50
C GLU A 133 -4.12 0.86 24.13
N THR A 134 -3.97 -0.47 24.04
CA THR A 134 -4.29 -1.23 22.83
C THR A 134 -5.70 -1.81 22.90
N GLN A 135 -6.46 -1.65 21.82
CA GLN A 135 -7.79 -2.24 21.67
C GLN A 135 -7.67 -3.63 21.02
N LYS A 136 -8.18 -4.66 21.68
CA LYS A 136 -8.32 -5.99 21.08
C LYS A 136 -9.36 -5.96 19.96
N LEU A 137 -8.99 -6.51 18.81
CA LEU A 137 -9.85 -6.72 17.65
C LEU A 137 -10.21 -8.21 17.59
N ASN A 138 -11.51 -8.47 17.56
CA ASN A 138 -12.03 -9.78 17.19
C ASN A 138 -12.40 -9.72 15.72
N PHE A 139 -11.97 -10.73 14.97
CA PHE A 139 -12.21 -10.84 13.55
C PHE A 139 -13.47 -11.67 13.31
N GLU A 140 -14.45 -11.07 12.65
CA GLU A 140 -15.72 -11.71 12.28
C GLU A 140 -15.69 -12.06 10.79
N GLU A 141 -15.98 -13.32 10.44
CA GLU A 141 -16.06 -13.76 9.05
C GLU A 141 -17.23 -13.07 8.34
N GLN A 142 -16.94 -12.52 7.17
CA GLN A 142 -17.88 -11.81 6.31
C GLN A 142 -18.39 -12.74 5.18
N PRO A 143 -19.54 -12.43 4.56
CA PRO A 143 -20.12 -13.24 3.47
C PRO A 143 -19.17 -13.43 2.27
N ASP A 144 -18.27 -12.47 2.05
CA ASP A 144 -17.27 -12.49 0.97
C ASP A 144 -15.99 -13.24 1.34
N SER A 145 -16.03 -14.03 2.41
CA SER A 145 -14.89 -14.83 2.86
C SER A 145 -13.69 -14.00 3.36
N ARG A 146 -13.88 -12.72 3.70
CA ARG A 146 -12.88 -11.92 4.44
C ARG A 146 -13.19 -11.96 5.93
N GLU A 147 -12.19 -11.76 6.77
CA GLU A 147 -12.43 -11.49 8.18
C GLU A 147 -12.33 -9.99 8.46
N PHE A 148 -13.23 -9.45 9.30
CA PHE A 148 -13.34 -8.04 9.58
C PHE A 148 -13.20 -7.74 11.06
N GLY A 149 -12.39 -6.73 11.40
CA GLY A 149 -12.26 -6.17 12.75
C GLY A 149 -12.27 -4.65 12.72
N CYS A 150 -12.75 -4.00 13.79
CA CYS A 150 -12.77 -2.53 13.87
C CYS A 150 -12.46 -1.99 15.27
N ALA A 151 -11.72 -0.88 15.30
CA ALA A 151 -11.23 -0.24 16.51
C ALA A 151 -12.10 0.98 16.88
N LYS A 152 -13.23 0.73 17.55
CA LYS A 152 -14.24 1.77 17.86
C LYS A 152 -13.88 2.72 19.00
N THR A 153 -12.88 2.38 19.83
CA THR A 153 -12.59 3.12 21.07
C THR A 153 -11.22 3.78 21.08
N LEU A 154 -10.54 3.84 19.92
CA LEU A 154 -9.26 4.56 19.80
C LEU A 154 -9.48 6.07 19.80
N TYR A 155 -8.63 6.78 20.54
CA TYR A 155 -8.59 8.24 20.62
C TYR A 155 -7.16 8.71 20.88
N ILE A 156 -6.87 9.98 20.60
CA ILE A 156 -5.59 10.62 20.95
C ILE A 156 -5.83 11.75 21.95
N SER A 157 -5.11 11.71 23.07
CA SER A 157 -5.19 12.70 24.16
C SER A 157 -4.48 14.02 23.81
N ASP A 158 -4.80 15.10 24.50
CA ASP A 158 -4.09 16.37 24.42
C ASP A 158 -2.74 16.37 25.15
N ALA A 159 -2.50 15.36 25.99
CA ALA A 159 -1.17 15.03 26.49
C ALA A 159 -0.21 14.69 25.34
N ASP A 160 -0.69 14.02 24.28
CA ASP A 160 0.10 13.73 23.10
C ASP A 160 0.32 14.99 22.25
N LYS A 161 1.58 15.44 22.14
CA LYS A 161 1.96 16.67 21.42
C LYS A 161 2.31 16.44 19.96
N ARG A 162 2.27 15.20 19.46
CA ARG A 162 2.62 14.90 18.08
C ARG A 162 1.62 15.51 17.10
N LYS A 163 2.12 15.94 15.94
CA LYS A 163 1.30 16.47 14.84
C LYS A 163 0.75 15.36 13.95
N HIS A 164 1.45 14.24 13.88
CA HIS A 164 1.09 13.06 13.11
C HIS A 164 1.43 11.81 13.91
N PHE A 165 0.66 10.74 13.70
CA PHE A 165 0.89 9.42 14.29
C PHE A 165 0.52 8.34 13.27
N ARG A 166 0.87 7.09 13.55
CA ARG A 166 0.40 5.90 12.82
C ARG A 166 -0.38 4.99 13.75
N LEU A 167 -1.33 4.26 13.20
CA LEU A 167 -1.93 3.11 13.89
C LEU A 167 -0.96 1.94 13.80
N VAL A 168 -0.87 1.19 14.89
CA VAL A 168 -0.06 -0.02 14.99
C VAL A 168 -1.00 -1.19 15.24
N LEU A 169 -1.05 -2.13 14.31
CA LEU A 169 -1.79 -3.38 14.42
C LEU A 169 -0.81 -4.52 14.68
N ARG A 170 -0.93 -5.17 15.83
CA ARG A 170 -0.19 -6.40 16.15
C ARG A 170 -1.13 -7.58 15.94
N LEU A 171 -0.74 -8.51 15.09
CA LEU A 171 -1.47 -9.76 14.88
C LEU A 171 -0.77 -10.89 15.63
N VAL A 172 -1.53 -11.68 16.37
CA VAL A 172 -1.06 -12.79 17.19
C VAL A 172 -1.80 -14.05 16.79
N LEU A 173 -1.06 -15.11 16.47
CA LEU A 173 -1.60 -16.42 16.13
C LEU A 173 -2.12 -17.15 17.38
N ARG A 174 -2.94 -18.17 17.15
CA ARG A 174 -3.27 -19.17 18.18
C ARG A 174 -1.98 -19.73 18.79
N GLY A 175 -1.90 -19.76 20.12
CA GLY A 175 -0.67 -20.13 20.86
C GLY A 175 0.19 -18.94 21.29
N GLY A 176 -0.22 -17.69 21.03
CA GLY A 176 0.42 -16.48 21.56
C GLY A 176 1.66 -16.02 20.78
N ARG A 177 1.99 -16.70 19.67
CA ARG A 177 3.09 -16.29 18.77
C ARG A 177 2.69 -15.05 17.98
N GLU A 178 3.55 -14.04 17.98
CA GLU A 178 3.34 -12.84 17.16
C GLU A 178 3.48 -13.18 15.68
N LEU A 179 2.46 -12.87 14.89
CA LEU A 179 2.51 -12.97 13.43
C LEU A 179 3.29 -11.79 12.87
N GLY A 180 2.99 -10.57 13.33
CA GLY A 180 3.68 -9.37 12.90
C GLY A 180 3.02 -8.08 13.37
N THR A 181 3.75 -6.99 13.21
CA THR A 181 3.34 -5.63 13.55
C THR A 181 3.23 -4.74 12.30
N PHE A 182 2.01 -4.34 11.97
CA PHE A 182 1.65 -3.59 10.77
C PHE A 182 1.32 -2.14 11.09
N HIS A 183 1.79 -1.22 10.24
CA HIS A 183 1.66 0.22 10.49
C HIS A 183 0.75 0.86 9.44
N SER A 184 -0.15 1.75 9.87
CA SER A 184 -0.98 2.53 8.93
C SER A 184 -0.18 3.62 8.22
N ARG A 185 -0.82 4.31 7.25
CA ARG A 185 -0.34 5.61 6.77
C ARG A 185 -0.43 6.65 7.90
N LEU A 186 0.27 7.77 7.72
CA LEU A 186 0.27 8.87 8.69
C LEU A 186 -1.13 9.48 8.83
N ILE A 187 -1.53 9.73 10.08
CA ILE A 187 -2.78 10.40 10.45
C ILE A 187 -2.44 11.75 11.06
N LYS A 188 -3.01 12.82 10.51
CA LYS A 188 -2.79 14.19 11.01
C LYS A 188 -3.69 14.49 12.20
N VAL A 189 -3.11 15.00 13.28
CA VAL A 189 -3.83 15.41 14.49
C VAL A 189 -4.37 16.82 14.30
N ILE A 190 -5.67 17.00 14.55
CA ILE A 190 -6.34 18.31 14.53
C ILE A 190 -6.97 18.62 15.89
N SER A 191 -7.02 19.89 16.26
CA SER A 191 -7.66 20.34 17.50
C SER A 191 -9.19 20.34 17.38
N LYS A 192 -9.71 20.97 16.32
CA LYS A 192 -11.13 21.04 15.97
C LYS A 192 -11.27 21.14 14.44
N PRO A 193 -12.39 20.67 13.87
CA PRO A 193 -12.75 20.98 12.49
C PRO A 193 -12.80 22.50 12.28
N SER A 194 -12.31 22.98 11.13
CA SER A 194 -12.38 24.40 10.82
C SER A 194 -13.83 24.84 10.66
N GLN A 195 -14.21 25.94 11.32
CA GLN A 195 -15.49 26.62 11.06
C GLN A 195 -15.33 27.85 10.17
N LYS A 196 -14.08 28.30 9.96
CA LYS A 196 -13.76 29.43 9.09
C LYS A 196 -13.80 28.98 7.63
N LYS A 197 -14.06 29.93 6.73
CA LYS A 197 -13.91 29.74 5.28
C LYS A 197 -12.54 29.11 5.02
N GLN A 198 -12.54 27.91 4.43
CA GLN A 198 -11.30 27.20 4.17
C GLN A 198 -10.50 27.99 3.14
N SER A 199 -9.28 28.35 3.51
CA SER A 199 -8.35 29.04 2.62
C SER A 199 -7.47 28.04 1.90
N LEU A 200 -7.16 28.30 0.63
CA LEU A 200 -6.15 27.57 -0.13
C LEU A 200 -4.72 27.73 0.44
N LYS A 201 -4.52 28.52 1.49
CA LYS A 201 -3.26 28.57 2.25
C LYS A 201 -3.03 27.34 3.15
N ASN A 202 -4.08 26.58 3.47
CA ASN A 202 -3.99 25.34 4.26
C ASN A 202 -4.56 24.18 3.44
N THR A 203 -3.80 23.78 2.43
CA THR A 203 -4.14 22.74 1.45
C THR A 203 -4.27 21.35 2.07
N ASP A 204 -3.52 21.06 3.13
CA ASP A 204 -3.49 19.75 3.79
C ASP A 204 -4.86 19.26 4.29
N LEU A 205 -5.77 20.18 4.59
CA LEU A 205 -7.11 19.85 5.07
C LEU A 205 -8.15 19.86 3.95
N CYS A 206 -7.80 20.32 2.76
CA CYS A 206 -8.71 20.31 1.63
C CYS A 206 -8.88 18.89 1.06
N ILE A 207 -10.02 18.65 0.41
CA ILE A 207 -10.28 17.39 -0.30
C ILE A 207 -10.14 17.65 -1.80
N SER A 208 -9.25 16.92 -2.46
CA SER A 208 -9.07 16.97 -3.91
C SER A 208 -9.97 15.98 -4.63
N SER A 209 -10.27 16.28 -5.90
CA SER A 209 -10.85 15.31 -6.84
C SER A 209 -9.96 14.08 -6.94
N GLY A 210 -10.57 12.89 -6.97
CA GLY A 210 -9.87 11.60 -6.93
C GLY A 210 -9.46 11.14 -5.53
N SER A 211 -9.65 11.96 -4.49
CA SER A 211 -9.40 11.51 -3.11
C SER A 211 -10.47 10.51 -2.65
N LYS A 212 -10.03 9.55 -1.82
CA LYS A 212 -10.92 8.62 -1.11
C LYS A 212 -11.51 9.32 0.13
N VAL A 213 -12.82 9.23 0.31
CA VAL A 213 -13.56 9.82 1.43
C VAL A 213 -14.55 8.82 2.04
N SER A 214 -14.90 9.03 3.30
CA SER A 214 -16.06 8.41 3.95
C SER A 214 -17.08 9.48 4.32
N LEU A 215 -18.34 9.08 4.31
CA LEU A 215 -19.49 9.89 4.72
C LEU A 215 -20.15 9.24 5.91
N PHE A 216 -20.43 10.04 6.94
CA PHE A 216 -21.21 9.57 8.08
C PHE A 216 -22.21 10.62 8.55
N ASN A 217 -23.36 10.14 9.01
CA ASN A 217 -24.35 10.92 9.70
C ASN A 217 -24.27 10.63 11.20
N ARG A 218 -24.39 11.67 12.03
CA ARG A 218 -24.47 11.51 13.49
C ARG A 218 -25.63 12.34 14.03
N LEU A 219 -26.75 11.67 14.30
CA LEU A 219 -27.96 12.31 14.79
C LEU A 219 -27.73 12.89 16.20
N ARG A 220 -28.03 14.19 16.37
CA ARG A 220 -27.89 14.92 17.65
C ARG A 220 -26.52 14.77 18.32
N SER A 221 -25.45 14.55 17.53
CA SER A 221 -24.09 14.36 18.03
C SER A 221 -23.90 13.15 18.96
N GLN A 222 -24.81 12.17 18.94
CA GLN A 222 -24.71 10.94 19.76
C GLN A 222 -23.87 9.87 19.05
N THR A 223 -22.86 9.31 19.70
CA THR A 223 -21.96 8.32 19.05
C THR A 223 -22.72 7.06 18.60
N VAL A 224 -23.68 6.58 19.40
CA VAL A 224 -24.49 5.37 19.11
C VAL A 224 -25.41 5.54 17.91
N SER A 225 -25.76 6.78 17.55
CA SER A 225 -26.59 7.08 16.38
C SER A 225 -25.76 7.29 15.10
N THR A 226 -24.43 7.09 15.16
CA THR A 226 -23.60 7.24 13.97
C THR A 226 -23.95 6.17 12.94
N ARG A 227 -24.17 6.61 11.71
CA ARG A 227 -24.38 5.74 10.55
C ARG A 227 -23.43 6.15 9.45
N TYR A 228 -22.77 5.17 8.86
CA TYR A 228 -21.80 5.38 7.80
C TYR A 228 -22.42 4.99 6.47
N LEU A 229 -22.14 5.76 5.42
CA LEU A 229 -22.48 5.33 4.08
C LEU A 229 -21.64 4.09 3.73
N SER A 230 -22.31 3.03 3.29
CA SER A 230 -21.71 1.76 2.89
C SER A 230 -22.45 1.19 1.68
N VAL A 231 -21.92 0.12 1.12
CA VAL A 231 -22.55 -0.66 0.04
C VAL A 231 -22.65 -2.11 0.50
N GLU A 232 -23.87 -2.62 0.57
CA GLU A 232 -24.19 -4.00 0.94
C GLU A 232 -25.14 -4.56 -0.13
N ASP A 233 -24.89 -5.78 -0.63
CA ASP A 233 -25.69 -6.45 -1.67
C ASP A 233 -25.98 -5.59 -2.92
N GLY A 234 -25.00 -4.79 -3.33
CA GLY A 234 -25.12 -3.92 -4.50
C GLY A 234 -25.98 -2.66 -4.28
N ALA A 235 -26.48 -2.42 -3.06
CA ALA A 235 -27.27 -1.26 -2.70
C ALA A 235 -26.53 -0.34 -1.73
N PHE A 236 -26.78 0.97 -1.83
CA PHE A 236 -26.30 1.93 -0.84
C PHE A 236 -27.10 1.81 0.44
N VAL A 237 -26.39 1.58 1.53
CA VAL A 237 -26.95 1.45 2.88
C VAL A 237 -26.25 2.39 3.83
N ALA A 238 -26.85 2.57 4.99
CA ALA A 238 -26.28 3.34 6.06
C ALA A 238 -26.04 2.43 7.26
N SER A 239 -24.82 1.90 7.34
CA SER A 239 -24.46 0.86 8.31
C SER A 239 -24.02 1.47 9.63
N ALA A 240 -24.39 0.83 10.74
CA ALA A 240 -23.86 1.14 12.07
C ALA A 240 -22.54 0.41 12.38
N ARG A 241 -22.17 -0.57 11.54
CA ARG A 241 -21.04 -1.48 11.80
C ARG A 241 -19.85 -1.19 10.89
N GLN A 242 -20.11 -1.02 9.61
CA GLN A 242 -19.11 -0.88 8.56
C GLN A 242 -19.25 0.46 7.88
N TRP A 243 -18.18 0.88 7.22
CA TRP A 243 -18.15 2.08 6.42
C TRP A 243 -17.37 1.79 5.15
N ALA A 244 -17.78 2.39 4.05
CA ALA A 244 -17.06 2.27 2.79
C ALA A 244 -16.25 3.54 2.52
N ALA A 245 -15.14 3.36 1.81
CA ALA A 245 -14.43 4.45 1.16
C ALA A 245 -15.02 4.67 -0.23
N PHE A 246 -15.16 5.94 -0.61
CA PHE A 246 -15.65 6.37 -1.91
C PHE A 246 -14.62 7.28 -2.55
N THR A 247 -14.26 7.02 -3.81
CA THR A 247 -13.51 7.97 -4.61
C THR A 247 -14.45 9.10 -5.00
N LEU A 248 -14.07 10.33 -4.64
CA LEU A 248 -14.86 11.52 -4.90
C LEU A 248 -14.31 12.25 -6.12
N HIS A 249 -15.05 12.21 -7.23
CA HIS A 249 -14.68 12.84 -8.49
C HIS A 249 -15.45 14.13 -8.72
N LEU A 250 -14.80 15.12 -9.32
CA LEU A 250 -15.47 16.28 -9.90
C LEU A 250 -16.16 15.84 -11.20
N ALA A 251 -17.48 15.97 -11.28
CA ALA A 251 -18.26 15.59 -12.45
C ALA A 251 -18.59 16.83 -13.31
N ASP A 252 -18.76 16.62 -14.62
CA ASP A 252 -19.23 17.67 -15.53
C ASP A 252 -20.67 17.39 -15.99
N GLY A 253 -21.45 18.43 -16.23
CA GLY A 253 -22.89 18.32 -16.57
C GLY A 253 -23.19 17.62 -17.90
N HIS A 254 -22.15 17.28 -18.67
CA HIS A 254 -22.20 16.68 -20.01
C HIS A 254 -21.68 15.22 -20.06
N CYS A 255 -21.24 14.65 -18.93
CA CYS A 255 -20.74 13.27 -18.89
C CYS A 255 -21.88 12.27 -18.63
N SER A 256 -22.17 11.43 -19.63
CA SER A 256 -22.93 10.19 -19.47
C SER A 256 -22.22 9.24 -18.50
N GLN A 257 -22.98 8.37 -17.81
CA GLN A 257 -22.45 7.38 -16.87
C GLN A 257 -21.22 6.64 -17.43
N GLY A 258 -20.09 6.71 -16.73
CA GLY A 258 -18.95 5.80 -16.93
C GLY A 258 -17.63 6.46 -17.31
N ASP A 259 -17.65 7.59 -18.03
CA ASP A 259 -16.42 8.26 -18.49
C ASP A 259 -16.28 9.66 -17.87
N PHE A 260 -15.52 9.75 -16.78
CA PHE A 260 -15.19 11.03 -16.13
C PHE A 260 -13.68 11.26 -16.21
N PRO A 261 -13.20 12.15 -17.12
CA PRO A 261 -11.79 12.47 -17.15
C PRO A 261 -11.38 13.07 -15.78
N PRO A 262 -10.32 12.57 -15.15
CA PRO A 262 -9.90 13.06 -13.83
C PRO A 262 -9.52 14.53 -13.93
N ARG A 263 -10.41 15.42 -13.45
CA ARG A 263 -10.07 16.82 -13.27
C ARG A 263 -9.26 16.98 -12.01
N GLU A 264 -8.05 17.50 -12.15
CA GLU A 264 -7.19 17.87 -11.02
C GLU A 264 -7.71 19.16 -10.37
N GLY A 265 -7.88 19.14 -9.06
CA GLY A 265 -8.33 20.32 -8.31
C GLY A 265 -8.95 20.01 -6.96
N TYR A 266 -9.08 21.03 -6.12
CA TYR A 266 -9.81 20.94 -4.86
C TYR A 266 -11.32 21.02 -5.10
N ILE A 267 -12.07 20.18 -4.41
CA ILE A 267 -13.52 20.17 -4.50
C ILE A 267 -14.07 21.34 -3.69
N ARG A 268 -14.96 22.10 -4.31
CA ARG A 268 -15.58 23.29 -3.72
C ARG A 268 -17.06 23.07 -3.52
N TYR A 269 -17.65 23.70 -2.52
CA TYR A 269 -19.11 23.74 -2.40
C TYR A 269 -19.73 24.36 -3.65
N GLY A 270 -20.88 23.83 -4.07
CA GLY A 270 -21.54 24.16 -5.34
C GLY A 270 -21.05 23.34 -6.54
N SER A 271 -20.00 22.54 -6.40
CA SER A 271 -19.52 21.66 -7.47
C SER A 271 -20.41 20.42 -7.64
N LEU A 272 -20.56 19.96 -8.88
CA LEU A 272 -21.12 18.65 -9.18
C LEU A 272 -20.07 17.57 -8.91
N VAL A 273 -20.41 16.57 -8.11
CA VAL A 273 -19.51 15.51 -7.69
C VAL A 273 -20.15 14.14 -7.88
N GLN A 274 -19.30 13.13 -8.06
CA GLN A 274 -19.70 11.73 -8.11
C GLN A 274 -18.92 10.93 -7.07
N LEU A 275 -19.64 10.03 -6.39
CA LEU A 275 -19.08 9.11 -5.39
C LEU A 275 -19.06 7.71 -5.98
N VAL A 276 -17.88 7.11 -6.04
CA VAL A 276 -17.64 5.74 -6.56
C VAL A 276 -17.13 4.88 -5.42
N CYS A 277 -17.80 3.78 -5.09
CA CYS A 277 -17.33 2.86 -4.05
C CYS A 277 -15.99 2.24 -4.45
N THR A 278 -14.97 2.32 -3.61
CA THR A 278 -13.62 1.82 -3.95
C THR A 278 -13.55 0.29 -4.01
N VAL A 279 -14.51 -0.42 -3.43
CA VAL A 279 -14.53 -1.88 -3.38
C VAL A 279 -15.42 -2.46 -4.48
N THR A 280 -16.65 -1.96 -4.63
CA THR A 280 -17.62 -2.53 -5.57
C THR A 280 -17.67 -1.80 -6.91
N GLY A 281 -17.08 -0.61 -7.02
CA GLY A 281 -17.18 0.25 -8.21
C GLY A 281 -18.55 0.90 -8.40
N ILE A 282 -19.55 0.59 -7.56
CA ILE A 282 -20.90 1.14 -7.68
C ILE A 282 -20.90 2.63 -7.38
N THR A 283 -21.63 3.39 -8.19
CA THR A 283 -21.64 4.86 -8.15
C THR A 283 -22.99 5.41 -7.69
N LEU A 284 -22.97 6.45 -6.84
CA LEU A 284 -24.16 7.28 -6.64
C LEU A 284 -24.37 8.19 -7.86
N PRO A 285 -25.62 8.62 -8.14
CA PRO A 285 -25.88 9.64 -9.15
C PRO A 285 -25.06 10.91 -8.87
N PRO A 286 -24.66 11.67 -9.91
CA PRO A 286 -24.00 12.96 -9.71
C PRO A 286 -24.85 13.90 -8.85
N MET A 287 -24.21 14.54 -7.87
CA MET A 287 -24.87 15.42 -6.90
C MET A 287 -24.06 16.68 -6.68
N ILE A 288 -24.73 17.78 -6.36
CA ILE A 288 -24.11 19.04 -6.01
C ILE A 288 -23.83 19.05 -4.50
N ILE A 289 -22.56 19.20 -4.12
CA ILE A 289 -22.18 19.25 -2.71
C ILE A 289 -22.44 20.64 -2.13
N ARG A 290 -23.23 20.72 -1.06
CA ARG A 290 -23.63 21.97 -0.38
C ARG A 290 -23.09 22.02 1.04
N LYS A 291 -22.72 23.22 1.50
CA LYS A 291 -22.28 23.43 2.88
C LYS A 291 -23.48 23.43 3.81
N VAL A 292 -23.36 22.76 4.96
CA VAL A 292 -24.44 22.72 5.96
C VAL A 292 -24.08 23.54 7.18
N ALA A 293 -24.98 24.46 7.56
CA ALA A 293 -24.90 25.22 8.80
C ALA A 293 -26.27 25.25 9.47
N LYS A 294 -26.35 24.85 10.75
CA LYS A 294 -27.60 24.84 11.54
C LYS A 294 -28.77 24.15 10.79
N GLN A 295 -28.54 22.94 10.28
CA GLN A 295 -29.53 22.15 9.51
C GLN A 295 -30.01 22.81 8.21
N CYS A 296 -29.32 23.84 7.72
CA CYS A 296 -29.62 24.47 6.43
C CYS A 296 -28.49 24.19 5.44
N ALA A 297 -28.83 23.80 4.21
CA ALA A 297 -27.91 23.85 3.09
C ALA A 297 -27.77 25.29 2.60
N LEU A 298 -26.52 25.75 2.49
CA LEU A 298 -26.16 27.06 1.94
C LEU A 298 -25.92 26.91 0.42
N LEU A 299 -26.66 27.68 -0.38
CA LEU A 299 -26.70 27.53 -1.83
C LEU A 299 -25.68 28.42 -2.57
N ASP A 300 -25.20 29.47 -1.93
CA ASP A 300 -24.33 30.53 -2.46
C ASP A 300 -22.86 30.42 -1.99
N VAL A 301 -22.50 29.31 -1.34
CA VAL A 301 -21.15 29.10 -0.83
C VAL A 301 -20.27 28.48 -1.90
N ASP A 302 -19.24 29.23 -2.30
CA ASP A 302 -18.13 28.76 -3.12
C ASP A 302 -16.80 28.84 -2.33
N GLU A 303 -16.46 27.75 -1.66
CA GLU A 303 -15.19 27.57 -0.95
C GLU A 303 -14.76 26.09 -0.96
N PRO A 304 -13.46 25.79 -0.81
CA PRO A 304 -12.96 24.42 -0.72
C PRO A 304 -13.57 23.65 0.45
N ILE A 305 -13.85 22.37 0.23
CA ILE A 305 -14.30 21.46 1.29
C ILE A 305 -13.08 21.08 2.13
N SER A 306 -13.29 20.98 3.44
CA SER A 306 -12.27 20.62 4.42
C SER A 306 -12.67 19.36 5.18
N GLN A 307 -11.68 18.71 5.79
CA GLN A 307 -11.89 17.53 6.64
C GLN A 307 -12.91 17.81 7.75
N LEU A 308 -13.83 16.86 7.99
CA LEU A 308 -14.86 16.90 9.03
C LEU A 308 -15.88 18.03 8.90
N HIS A 309 -15.99 18.66 7.73
CA HIS A 309 -17.07 19.58 7.43
C HIS A 309 -18.43 18.84 7.37
N LYS A 310 -19.49 19.57 7.75
CA LYS A 310 -20.87 19.14 7.49
C LYS A 310 -21.30 19.60 6.10
N CYS A 311 -21.76 18.65 5.29
CA CYS A 311 -22.23 18.86 3.94
C CYS A 311 -23.56 18.14 3.68
N ALA A 312 -24.21 18.49 2.59
CA ALA A 312 -25.37 17.80 2.05
C ALA A 312 -25.16 17.60 0.55
N PHE A 313 -25.76 16.55 0.00
CA PHE A 313 -25.64 16.21 -1.41
C PHE A 313 -26.99 16.44 -2.08
N GLN A 314 -27.07 17.47 -2.92
CA GLN A 314 -28.27 17.86 -3.64
C GLN A 314 -28.31 17.15 -4.99
N PHE A 315 -29.40 16.47 -5.32
CA PHE A 315 -29.61 15.97 -6.67
C PHE A 315 -29.85 17.16 -7.62
N PRO A 316 -29.20 17.18 -8.81
CA PRO A 316 -29.55 18.12 -9.87
C PRO A 316 -31.05 17.97 -10.16
N GLY A 317 -31.79 19.08 -10.15
CA GLY A 317 -33.22 19.10 -10.38
C GLY A 317 -33.57 19.98 -11.58
N ASP A 318 -34.72 19.69 -12.20
CA ASP A 318 -35.19 20.38 -13.42
C ASP A 318 -35.76 21.79 -13.16
N THR A 319 -36.02 22.15 -11.90
CA THR A 319 -36.61 23.45 -11.53
C THR A 319 -35.58 24.40 -10.90
N PRO A 320 -35.15 25.44 -11.63
CA PRO A 320 -34.32 26.50 -11.07
C PRO A 320 -35.09 27.23 -9.95
N GLY A 321 -34.50 27.29 -8.75
CA GLY A 321 -35.06 28.06 -7.62
C GLY A 321 -35.86 27.25 -6.59
N GLY A 322 -36.01 25.93 -6.75
CA GLY A 322 -36.55 25.06 -5.70
C GLY A 322 -35.51 24.75 -4.60
N ALA A 323 -35.98 24.37 -3.41
CA ALA A 323 -35.09 23.89 -2.32
C ALA A 323 -34.21 22.72 -2.76
N GLY A 324 -34.69 21.91 -3.72
CA GLY A 324 -34.02 20.74 -4.25
C GLY A 324 -34.27 19.47 -3.44
N THR A 325 -33.89 18.35 -4.04
CA THR A 325 -33.91 17.04 -3.39
C THR A 325 -32.52 16.69 -2.90
N TYR A 326 -32.39 16.08 -1.73
CA TYR A 326 -31.11 15.75 -1.10
C TYR A 326 -30.98 14.26 -0.78
N LEU A 327 -29.73 13.80 -0.74
CA LEU A 327 -29.36 12.48 -0.25
C LEU A 327 -29.61 12.40 1.26
N CYS A 328 -30.52 11.51 1.65
CA CYS A 328 -31.00 11.40 3.01
C CYS A 328 -30.91 9.96 3.51
N LEU A 329 -30.62 9.84 4.79
CA LEU A 329 -30.78 8.59 5.51
C LEU A 329 -32.22 8.39 5.99
N ALA A 330 -32.82 7.25 5.68
CA ALA A 330 -34.05 6.79 6.32
C ALA A 330 -33.79 5.40 6.93
N THR A 331 -33.67 5.36 8.25
CA THR A 331 -33.27 4.19 9.04
C THR A 331 -31.91 3.63 8.61
N GLU A 332 -31.89 2.57 7.80
CA GLU A 332 -30.68 1.93 7.27
C GLU A 332 -30.60 2.07 5.73
N LYS A 333 -31.59 2.72 5.11
CA LYS A 333 -31.67 2.94 3.65
C LYS A 333 -31.29 4.35 3.26
N VAL A 334 -30.70 4.47 2.08
CA VAL A 334 -30.41 5.76 1.44
C VAL A 334 -31.58 6.13 0.53
N VAL A 335 -32.17 7.29 0.78
CA VAL A 335 -33.37 7.78 0.09
C VAL A 335 -33.20 9.24 -0.37
N ARG A 336 -34.16 9.71 -1.15
CA ARG A 336 -34.27 11.10 -1.58
C ARG A 336 -35.19 11.87 -0.63
N PHE A 337 -34.74 13.00 -0.12
CA PHE A 337 -35.54 13.89 0.73
C PHE A 337 -35.78 15.23 0.03
N GLN A 338 -37.04 15.64 -0.08
CA GLN A 338 -37.39 16.95 -0.61
C GLN A 338 -37.24 18.01 0.48
N ALA A 339 -36.29 18.93 0.30
CA ALA A 339 -36.11 20.03 1.23
C ALA A 339 -37.19 21.10 1.06
N SER A 340 -37.33 21.97 2.06
CA SER A 340 -38.15 23.18 1.98
C SER A 340 -37.26 24.43 1.93
N LEU A 341 -37.70 25.46 1.20
CA LEU A 341 -36.98 26.74 1.20
C LEU A 341 -37.18 27.43 2.54
N CYS A 342 -36.13 28.11 3.03
CA CYS A 342 -36.27 28.91 4.23
C CYS A 342 -37.13 30.14 3.92
N PRO A 343 -38.26 30.39 4.62
CA PRO A 343 -39.14 31.53 4.32
C PRO A 343 -38.47 32.90 4.46
N LYS A 344 -37.38 32.97 5.24
CA LYS A 344 -36.67 34.22 5.57
C LYS A 344 -35.41 34.44 4.72
N GLU A 345 -34.85 33.40 4.11
CA GLU A 345 -33.55 33.45 3.44
C GLU A 345 -33.57 32.55 2.18
N ALA A 346 -33.69 33.15 0.99
CA ALA A 346 -33.82 32.43 -0.28
C ALA A 346 -32.57 31.60 -0.65
N ASN A 347 -31.40 31.93 -0.10
CA ASN A 347 -30.14 31.20 -0.31
C ASN A 347 -29.99 29.97 0.61
N ARG A 348 -31.04 29.59 1.35
CA ARG A 348 -31.03 28.45 2.27
C ARG A 348 -32.16 27.47 2.02
N ALA A 349 -31.79 26.19 2.01
CA ALA A 349 -32.74 25.08 2.05
C ALA A 349 -32.71 24.41 3.44
N LEU A 350 -33.88 24.23 4.04
CA LEU A 350 -34.07 23.53 5.31
C LEU A 350 -33.95 22.02 5.08
N LEU A 351 -33.04 21.40 5.82
CA LEU A 351 -32.79 19.96 5.77
C LEU A 351 -33.28 19.29 7.05
N ASN A 352 -33.60 18.00 6.94
CA ASN A 352 -33.67 17.15 8.12
C ASN A 352 -32.24 16.76 8.58
N ASP A 353 -32.12 16.32 9.83
CA ASP A 353 -30.84 15.88 10.38
C ASP A 353 -30.21 14.73 9.57
N SER A 354 -31.05 13.87 8.99
CA SER A 354 -30.63 12.71 8.21
C SER A 354 -30.05 13.05 6.83
N SER A 355 -30.21 14.27 6.34
CA SER A 355 -29.57 14.75 5.09
C SER A 355 -28.22 15.43 5.34
N CYS A 356 -27.82 15.57 6.60
CA CYS A 356 -26.58 16.22 6.99
C CYS A 356 -25.45 15.19 7.15
N TRP A 357 -24.52 15.17 6.21
CA TRP A 357 -23.38 14.26 6.21
C TRP A 357 -22.13 14.97 6.73
N THR A 358 -21.24 14.21 7.37
CA THR A 358 -19.89 14.65 7.68
C THR A 358 -18.94 13.93 6.74
N ILE A 359 -18.11 14.70 6.03
CA ILE A 359 -17.14 14.18 5.06
C ILE A 359 -15.74 14.15 5.67
N ILE A 360 -15.01 13.07 5.44
CA ILE A 360 -13.63 12.91 5.88
C ILE A 360 -12.84 12.10 4.85
N GLY A 361 -11.63 12.53 4.56
CA GLY A 361 -10.67 11.82 3.72
C GLY A 361 -10.17 10.57 4.41
N THR A 362 -9.97 9.51 3.64
CA THR A 362 -9.58 8.19 4.14
C THR A 362 -8.33 7.69 3.42
N GLU A 363 -7.56 6.85 4.10
CA GLU A 363 -6.36 6.18 3.60
C GLU A 363 -6.46 4.69 3.86
N SER A 364 -5.66 3.96 3.10
CA SER A 364 -5.55 2.52 3.27
C SER A 364 -4.14 2.04 3.00
N VAL A 365 -3.73 1.01 3.71
CA VAL A 365 -2.48 0.29 3.43
C VAL A 365 -2.75 -1.21 3.43
N GLU A 366 -2.20 -1.87 2.43
CA GLU A 366 -2.34 -3.30 2.21
C GLU A 366 -0.96 -3.95 2.33
N PHE A 367 -0.91 -5.08 3.04
CA PHE A 367 0.29 -5.88 3.21
C PHE A 367 -0.01 -7.30 2.77
N SER A 368 0.84 -7.84 1.90
CA SER A 368 0.67 -9.18 1.36
C SER A 368 1.89 -10.05 1.65
N PHE A 369 1.65 -11.28 2.08
CA PHE A 369 2.66 -12.30 2.32
C PHE A 369 2.03 -13.69 2.20
N SER A 370 2.84 -14.74 2.13
CA SER A 370 2.39 -16.12 2.21
C SER A 370 3.29 -16.93 3.12
N THR A 371 2.68 -17.54 4.14
CA THR A 371 3.38 -18.44 5.07
C THR A 371 3.37 -19.90 4.63
N SER A 372 2.83 -20.23 3.44
CA SER A 372 2.65 -21.61 2.98
C SER A 372 3.95 -22.42 2.86
N LEU A 373 5.10 -21.75 2.65
CA LEU A 373 6.41 -22.38 2.56
C LEU A 373 7.25 -22.22 3.83
N ALA A 374 6.82 -21.33 4.74
CA ALA A 374 7.64 -20.89 5.87
C ALA A 374 7.27 -21.65 7.14
N CYS A 375 8.28 -22.12 7.87
CA CYS A 375 8.12 -22.44 9.28
C CYS A 375 8.31 -21.14 10.08
N THR A 376 7.25 -20.33 10.23
CA THR A 376 7.37 -18.98 10.80
C THR A 376 7.78 -19.02 12.28
N ARG A 377 9.08 -18.90 12.55
CA ARG A 377 9.62 -18.62 13.90
C ARG A 377 9.73 -17.13 14.15
N GLU A 378 10.08 -16.38 13.12
CA GLU A 378 10.17 -14.91 13.13
C GLU A 378 8.88 -14.26 12.60
N PRO A 379 8.57 -13.02 13.03
CA PRO A 379 7.43 -12.27 12.49
C PRO A 379 7.51 -12.09 10.97
N VAL A 380 6.36 -12.01 10.31
CA VAL A 380 6.26 -11.76 8.85
C VAL A 380 6.64 -10.32 8.47
N THR A 381 6.68 -9.44 9.47
CA THR A 381 7.03 -8.03 9.35
C THR A 381 8.52 -7.79 9.66
N PRO A 382 9.15 -6.75 9.10
CA PRO A 382 8.56 -5.74 8.23
C PRO A 382 8.33 -6.28 6.82
N VAL A 383 7.13 -6.03 6.27
CA VAL A 383 6.78 -6.50 4.91
C VAL A 383 7.50 -5.61 3.89
N PRO A 384 8.30 -6.18 2.98
CA PRO A 384 8.96 -5.41 1.93
C PRO A 384 7.94 -4.92 0.91
N LEU A 385 8.04 -3.66 0.53
CA LEU A 385 7.14 -3.04 -0.45
C LEU A 385 7.95 -2.51 -1.62
N ILE A 386 7.66 -2.98 -2.82
CA ILE A 386 8.25 -2.46 -4.06
C ILE A 386 7.42 -1.27 -4.51
N SER A 387 8.06 -0.13 -4.78
CA SER A 387 7.40 1.07 -5.31
C SER A 387 7.66 1.26 -6.79
N THR A 388 8.91 1.03 -7.23
CA THR A 388 9.32 1.21 -8.62
C THR A 388 10.39 0.18 -8.98
N LEU A 389 10.44 -0.14 -10.25
CA LEU A 389 11.44 -1.01 -10.86
C LEU A 389 12.16 -0.22 -11.93
N GLU A 390 13.48 -0.31 -11.97
CA GLU A 390 14.32 0.34 -12.97
C GLU A 390 15.25 -0.70 -13.57
N LEU A 391 15.18 -0.85 -14.88
CA LEU A 391 16.05 -1.76 -15.58
C LEU A 391 17.28 -1.02 -16.09
N SER A 392 18.45 -1.59 -15.84
CA SER A 392 19.73 -1.13 -16.36
C SER A 392 20.45 -2.22 -17.13
N GLY A 393 21.01 -1.84 -18.28
CA GLY A 393 21.75 -2.74 -19.18
C GLY A 393 20.90 -3.31 -20.32
N GLY A 394 21.53 -4.16 -21.12
CA GLY A 394 20.93 -4.85 -22.26
C GLY A 394 21.83 -6.00 -22.70
N GLY A 395 21.23 -7.14 -23.04
CA GLY A 395 21.92 -8.37 -23.43
C GLY A 395 22.48 -9.22 -22.27
N ASP A 396 23.74 -9.65 -22.34
CA ASP A 396 24.33 -10.71 -21.49
C ASP A 396 24.27 -10.46 -19.97
N VAL A 397 24.19 -9.21 -19.52
CA VAL A 397 24.08 -8.86 -18.10
C VAL A 397 23.08 -7.73 -17.92
N ALA A 398 21.79 -8.07 -17.99
CA ALA A 398 20.73 -7.17 -17.60
C ALA A 398 20.54 -7.17 -16.09
N THR A 399 20.38 -5.99 -15.50
CA THR A 399 20.16 -5.84 -14.05
C THR A 399 18.87 -5.08 -13.79
N LEU A 400 18.14 -5.51 -12.78
CA LEU A 400 16.92 -4.86 -12.32
C LEU A 400 17.16 -4.26 -10.94
N GLU A 401 16.97 -2.96 -10.82
CA GLU A 401 16.98 -2.24 -9.56
C GLU A 401 15.54 -2.08 -9.04
N LEU A 402 15.32 -2.58 -7.83
CA LEU A 402 14.05 -2.51 -7.12
C LEU A 402 14.15 -1.39 -6.08
N HIS A 403 13.29 -0.39 -6.19
CA HIS A 403 13.17 0.67 -5.20
C HIS A 403 11.92 0.44 -4.35
N GLY A 404 12.02 0.74 -3.06
CA GLY A 404 10.92 0.44 -2.14
C GLY A 404 11.20 0.75 -0.67
N GLU A 405 10.58 -0.02 0.21
CA GLU A 405 10.70 0.08 1.66
C GLU A 405 10.90 -1.29 2.29
N ASN A 406 11.56 -1.32 3.46
CA ASN A 406 11.78 -2.48 4.31
C ASN A 406 12.60 -3.62 3.69
N PHE A 407 13.51 -3.30 2.77
CA PHE A 407 14.43 -4.30 2.25
C PHE A 407 15.52 -4.64 3.27
N HIS A 408 16.03 -5.87 3.20
CA HIS A 408 17.14 -6.34 4.02
C HIS A 408 17.93 -7.42 3.28
N ALA A 409 19.14 -7.72 3.74
CA ALA A 409 20.08 -8.64 3.08
C ALA A 409 19.59 -10.09 2.98
N GLY A 410 18.54 -10.46 3.72
CA GLY A 410 17.96 -11.81 3.71
C GLY A 410 16.85 -12.00 2.67
N LEU A 411 16.62 -11.02 1.79
CA LEU A 411 15.64 -11.09 0.71
C LEU A 411 16.32 -11.48 -0.61
N LYS A 412 15.66 -12.34 -1.38
CA LYS A 412 16.00 -12.69 -2.75
C LYS A 412 14.86 -12.32 -3.69
N VAL A 413 15.20 -11.79 -4.86
CA VAL A 413 14.23 -11.50 -5.94
C VAL A 413 13.99 -12.77 -6.73
N TRP A 414 12.73 -13.03 -7.04
CA TRP A 414 12.28 -14.16 -7.85
C TRP A 414 11.50 -13.66 -9.06
N PHE A 415 11.85 -14.19 -10.22
CA PHE A 415 11.13 -14.01 -11.48
C PHE A 415 10.35 -15.29 -11.73
N GLY A 416 9.03 -15.27 -11.56
CA GLY A 416 8.24 -16.50 -11.55
C GLY A 416 8.76 -17.48 -10.49
N ASP A 417 9.20 -18.66 -10.94
CA ASP A 417 9.78 -19.71 -10.10
C ASP A 417 11.31 -19.78 -10.19
N VAL A 418 11.98 -18.73 -10.65
CA VAL A 418 13.44 -18.65 -10.80
C VAL A 418 14.01 -17.62 -9.83
N GLU A 419 14.89 -18.07 -8.95
CA GLU A 419 15.66 -17.18 -8.05
C GLU A 419 16.68 -16.38 -8.87
N ALA A 420 16.71 -15.07 -8.64
CA ALA A 420 17.72 -14.18 -9.21
C ALA A 420 18.84 -13.88 -8.23
N GLU A 421 20.06 -13.74 -8.75
CA GLU A 421 21.19 -13.27 -7.97
C GLU A 421 20.92 -11.84 -7.50
N THR A 422 20.70 -11.70 -6.19
CA THR A 422 20.23 -10.46 -5.56
C THR A 422 21.28 -9.88 -4.64
N MET A 423 21.57 -8.59 -4.82
CA MET A 423 22.47 -7.75 -4.05
C MET A 423 21.66 -6.73 -3.24
N TYR A 424 21.87 -6.70 -1.93
CA TYR A 424 21.27 -5.71 -1.05
C TYR A 424 22.12 -4.43 -1.02
N ARG A 425 21.52 -3.28 -1.36
CA ARG A 425 22.18 -1.97 -1.26
C ARG A 425 21.77 -1.21 0.00
N SER A 426 20.47 -1.08 0.24
CA SER A 426 19.93 -0.34 1.38
C SER A 426 18.51 -0.80 1.72
N PRO A 427 17.90 -0.33 2.83
CA PRO A 427 16.51 -0.65 3.15
C PRO A 427 15.48 -0.16 2.12
N ARG A 428 15.91 0.57 1.10
CA ARG A 428 15.10 1.10 0.00
C ARG A 428 15.54 0.66 -1.40
N SER A 429 16.64 -0.08 -1.53
CA SER A 429 17.14 -0.52 -2.84
C SER A 429 17.72 -1.95 -2.77
N LEU A 430 17.23 -2.80 -3.68
CA LEU A 430 17.81 -4.10 -4.03
C LEU A 430 18.17 -4.07 -5.51
N VAL A 431 19.22 -4.79 -5.90
CA VAL A 431 19.56 -5.00 -7.30
C VAL A 431 19.67 -6.48 -7.56
N CYS A 432 19.09 -6.97 -8.66
CA CYS A 432 19.27 -8.35 -9.08
C CYS A 432 19.67 -8.47 -10.54
N VAL A 433 20.34 -9.57 -10.86
CA VAL A 433 20.61 -9.96 -12.24
C VAL A 433 19.33 -10.56 -12.83
N VAL A 434 18.91 -10.06 -13.99
CA VAL A 434 17.74 -10.60 -14.70
C VAL A 434 18.09 -12.00 -15.20
N PRO A 435 17.32 -13.05 -14.84
CA PRO A 435 17.58 -14.40 -15.31
C PRO A 435 17.46 -14.52 -16.82
N ASP A 436 18.28 -15.38 -17.42
CA ASP A 436 18.15 -15.76 -18.83
C ASP A 436 16.77 -16.39 -19.06
N VAL A 437 16.13 -15.99 -20.14
CA VAL A 437 14.80 -16.45 -20.54
C VAL A 437 14.68 -17.96 -20.71
N ALA A 438 15.77 -18.66 -21.03
CA ALA A 438 15.82 -20.11 -21.12
C ALA A 438 15.51 -20.81 -19.79
N ALA A 439 15.62 -20.11 -18.66
CA ALA A 439 15.23 -20.63 -17.34
C ALA A 439 13.73 -20.94 -17.23
N PHE A 440 12.89 -20.33 -18.08
CA PHE A 440 11.43 -20.49 -18.10
C PHE A 440 10.93 -21.53 -19.11
N GLY A 441 11.80 -22.03 -19.99
CA GLY A 441 11.47 -23.04 -20.98
C GLY A 441 12.39 -22.97 -22.20
N SER A 442 12.74 -24.15 -22.75
CA SER A 442 13.59 -24.28 -23.94
C SER A 442 12.95 -23.73 -25.22
N ASP A 443 11.62 -23.70 -25.26
CA ASP A 443 10.86 -23.50 -26.49
C ASP A 443 10.78 -22.02 -26.89
N TRP A 444 11.07 -21.10 -25.96
CA TRP A 444 11.05 -19.67 -26.24
C TRP A 444 12.07 -19.24 -27.29
N ARG A 445 13.22 -19.93 -27.34
CA ARG A 445 14.25 -19.72 -28.37
C ARG A 445 13.69 -19.82 -29.79
N TRP A 446 12.56 -20.53 -29.96
CA TRP A 446 11.93 -20.78 -31.25
C TRP A 446 10.59 -20.04 -31.43
N LEU A 447 9.82 -19.83 -30.36
CA LEU A 447 8.47 -19.25 -30.41
C LEU A 447 8.44 -17.73 -30.55
N ARG A 448 9.50 -17.00 -30.15
CA ARG A 448 9.60 -15.52 -30.22
C ARG A 448 8.32 -14.78 -29.75
N THR A 449 7.64 -15.28 -28.73
CA THR A 449 6.47 -14.62 -28.12
C THR A 449 6.87 -13.92 -26.82
N PRO A 450 6.39 -12.72 -26.48
CA PRO A 450 6.68 -12.11 -25.19
C PRO A 450 6.32 -13.04 -24.01
N ILE A 451 7.22 -13.18 -23.03
CA ILE A 451 6.96 -13.91 -21.78
C ILE A 451 6.87 -12.89 -20.65
N THR A 452 5.77 -12.91 -19.91
CA THR A 452 5.58 -12.09 -18.71
C THR A 452 5.59 -12.99 -17.47
N VAL A 453 6.49 -12.71 -16.54
CA VAL A 453 6.61 -13.42 -15.26
C VAL A 453 6.38 -12.47 -14.08
N PRO A 454 5.75 -12.91 -12.98
CA PRO A 454 5.60 -12.08 -11.80
C PRO A 454 6.95 -11.87 -11.12
N VAL A 455 7.18 -10.68 -10.58
CA VAL A 455 8.33 -10.38 -9.72
C VAL A 455 7.89 -10.52 -8.27
N SER A 456 8.65 -11.24 -7.46
CA SER A 456 8.33 -11.47 -6.04
C SER A 456 9.59 -11.45 -5.18
N LEU A 457 9.41 -11.32 -3.87
CA LEU A 457 10.49 -11.37 -2.90
C LEU A 457 10.33 -12.59 -2.00
N LEU A 458 11.43 -13.28 -1.73
CA LEU A 458 11.45 -14.42 -0.83
C LEU A 458 12.49 -14.17 0.26
N ARG A 459 12.10 -14.36 1.52
CA ARG A 459 13.00 -14.26 2.66
C ARG A 459 13.74 -15.58 2.89
N ALA A 460 14.90 -15.51 3.53
CA ALA A 460 15.73 -16.68 3.82
C ALA A 460 15.03 -17.82 4.58
N ASP A 461 13.93 -17.54 5.30
CA ASP A 461 13.09 -18.53 5.99
C ASP A 461 11.89 -19.01 5.16
N ALA A 462 11.95 -18.83 3.83
CA ALA A 462 10.93 -19.17 2.84
C ALA A 462 9.61 -18.37 2.96
N LEU A 463 9.59 -17.24 3.67
CA LEU A 463 8.44 -16.35 3.65
C LEU A 463 8.34 -15.63 2.30
N PHE A 464 7.22 -15.82 1.62
CA PHE A 464 6.97 -15.31 0.28
C PHE A 464 6.21 -13.98 0.33
N TYR A 465 6.69 -12.99 -0.39
CA TYR A 465 6.07 -11.67 -0.52
C TYR A 465 5.73 -11.43 -2.00
N PRO A 466 4.44 -11.57 -2.38
CA PRO A 466 4.02 -11.26 -3.73
C PRO A 466 4.17 -9.76 -3.99
N SER A 467 4.34 -9.40 -5.26
CA SER A 467 4.33 -8.00 -5.68
C SER A 467 3.37 -7.82 -6.86
N PRO A 468 2.84 -6.60 -7.07
CA PRO A 468 2.00 -6.30 -8.23
C PRO A 468 2.79 -6.20 -9.53
N PHE A 469 4.13 -6.25 -9.48
CA PHE A 469 4.98 -6.06 -10.64
C PHE A 469 5.20 -7.36 -11.39
N SER A 470 5.31 -7.23 -12.71
CA SER A 470 5.70 -8.30 -13.60
C SER A 470 6.83 -7.83 -14.50
N PHE A 471 7.64 -8.78 -14.96
CA PHE A 471 8.74 -8.56 -15.87
C PHE A 471 8.44 -9.22 -17.20
N THR A 472 8.59 -8.48 -18.30
CA THR A 472 8.30 -8.99 -19.64
C THR A 472 9.57 -9.10 -20.48
N TYR A 473 9.86 -10.32 -20.92
CA TYR A 473 10.90 -10.64 -21.89
C TYR A 473 10.32 -10.43 -23.30
N THR A 474 10.83 -9.44 -24.03
CA THR A 474 10.43 -9.17 -25.41
C THR A 474 11.51 -9.62 -26.39
N PRO A 475 11.17 -10.48 -27.37
CA PRO A 475 12.12 -10.86 -28.41
C PRO A 475 12.38 -9.70 -29.36
N GLU A 476 13.62 -9.58 -29.82
CA GLU A 476 13.97 -8.56 -30.81
C GLU A 476 13.42 -8.94 -32.20
N TYR A 477 12.52 -8.09 -32.72
CA TYR A 477 12.15 -8.12 -34.13
C TYR A 477 13.18 -7.29 -34.89
N SER A 478 14.10 -7.96 -35.57
CA SER A 478 15.04 -7.30 -36.47
C SER A 478 14.31 -6.76 -37.71
N ALA A 479 13.73 -5.57 -37.60
CA ALA A 479 13.37 -4.77 -38.77
C ALA A 479 14.67 -4.16 -39.34
N ARG A 480 15.41 -4.91 -40.17
CA ARG A 480 16.45 -4.28 -41.00
C ARG A 480 15.74 -3.36 -42.01
N PRO A 481 16.02 -2.04 -42.06
CA PRO A 481 15.71 -1.28 -43.26
C PRO A 481 16.61 -1.84 -44.37
N ARG A 482 16.03 -2.46 -45.40
CA ARG A 482 16.79 -2.75 -46.62
C ARG A 482 17.17 -1.42 -47.27
N LEU A 483 18.40 -0.98 -47.07
CA LEU A 483 19.03 0.00 -47.96
C LEU A 483 19.37 -0.71 -49.29
N PRO A 484 18.95 -0.19 -50.45
CA PRO A 484 19.42 -0.70 -51.71
C PRO A 484 20.87 -0.25 -51.92
N ASN A 485 21.74 -1.22 -52.25
CA ASN A 485 23.16 -1.09 -52.58
C ASN A 485 24.15 -0.86 -51.42
N ALA A 486 24.76 -1.96 -50.97
CA ALA A 486 26.18 -2.00 -50.65
C ALA A 486 26.72 -3.40 -50.97
N GLN A 487 27.79 -3.47 -51.77
CA GLN A 487 28.48 -4.70 -52.18
C GLN A 487 28.96 -5.52 -50.98
N GLU A 488 28.81 -6.84 -51.08
CA GLU A 488 29.44 -7.82 -50.20
C GLU A 488 30.97 -7.75 -50.28
N PRO A 489 31.66 -7.87 -49.13
CA PRO A 489 32.85 -8.68 -49.05
C PRO A 489 32.58 -9.92 -48.19
N ALA A 490 33.18 -11.05 -48.57
CA ALA A 490 32.98 -12.35 -47.95
C ALA A 490 33.22 -12.34 -46.42
N PRO A 491 32.39 -13.02 -45.61
CA PRO A 491 32.57 -13.06 -44.17
C PRO A 491 33.60 -14.13 -43.79
N ASP A 492 34.52 -13.77 -42.91
CA ASP A 492 35.37 -14.74 -42.22
C ASP A 492 34.50 -15.51 -41.21
N ALA A 493 34.65 -16.84 -41.14
CA ALA A 493 33.73 -17.70 -40.40
C ALA A 493 33.67 -17.37 -38.90
N ASP A 494 34.77 -16.87 -38.35
CA ASP A 494 34.86 -16.44 -36.94
C ASP A 494 34.14 -15.11 -36.69
N THR A 495 34.18 -14.17 -37.63
CA THR A 495 33.38 -12.93 -37.54
C THR A 495 31.88 -13.20 -37.70
N LEU A 496 31.51 -14.23 -38.46
CA LEU A 496 30.12 -14.66 -38.57
C LEU A 496 29.64 -15.33 -37.27
N LEU A 497 30.48 -16.14 -36.63
CA LEU A 497 30.20 -16.76 -35.33
C LEU A 497 30.11 -15.72 -34.19
N GLU A 498 30.98 -14.72 -34.15
CA GLU A 498 30.88 -13.60 -33.19
C GLU A 498 29.67 -12.71 -33.48
N SER A 499 29.37 -12.42 -34.75
CA SER A 499 28.17 -11.69 -35.15
C SER A 499 26.90 -12.46 -34.77
N ILE A 500 26.90 -13.78 -34.92
CA ILE A 500 25.81 -14.66 -34.49
C ILE A 500 25.72 -14.64 -32.96
N HIS A 501 26.82 -14.78 -32.23
CA HIS A 501 26.77 -14.70 -30.76
C HIS A 501 26.23 -13.35 -30.27
N HIS A 502 26.67 -12.25 -30.88
CA HIS A 502 26.28 -10.89 -30.52
C HIS A 502 24.85 -10.51 -30.97
N GLU A 503 24.33 -11.09 -32.06
CA GLU A 503 22.95 -10.91 -32.52
C GLU A 503 21.97 -11.84 -31.77
N PHE A 504 22.47 -12.90 -31.13
CA PHE A 504 21.68 -13.85 -30.32
C PHE A 504 21.50 -13.46 -28.85
N THR A 505 22.33 -12.56 -28.31
CA THR A 505 22.28 -12.17 -26.89
C THR A 505 21.58 -10.84 -26.63
N ARG A 506 21.09 -10.12 -27.64
CA ARG A 506 20.36 -8.87 -27.38
C ARG A 506 18.88 -9.12 -27.09
N THR A 507 18.48 -8.85 -25.85
CA THR A 507 17.08 -8.68 -25.45
C THR A 507 16.87 -7.23 -25.02
N ASN A 508 15.86 -6.59 -25.62
CA ASN A 508 15.26 -5.40 -25.05
C ASN A 508 14.19 -5.80 -24.03
N PHE A 509 14.00 -4.96 -23.03
CA PHE A 509 13.18 -5.26 -21.86
C PHE A 509 12.27 -4.08 -21.59
N HIS A 510 11.01 -4.36 -21.26
CA HIS A 510 10.03 -3.32 -20.93
C HIS A 510 9.32 -3.65 -19.61
N LEU A 511 9.19 -2.63 -18.77
CA LEU A 511 8.50 -2.67 -17.48
C LEU A 511 7.06 -2.21 -17.66
N PHE A 512 6.09 -3.03 -17.23
CA PHE A 512 4.70 -2.64 -17.15
C PHE A 512 4.14 -2.87 -15.75
N CYS A 513 3.42 -1.87 -15.24
CA CYS A 513 2.57 -1.97 -14.06
C CYS A 513 1.15 -2.31 -14.55
N PRO A 514 0.44 -3.30 -13.97
CA PRO A 514 -0.99 -3.46 -14.24
C PRO A 514 -1.73 -2.25 -13.66
N THR A 515 -2.60 -1.63 -14.46
CA THR A 515 -3.55 -0.59 -14.03
C THR A 515 -4.57 -1.12 -13.04
#